data_AF-A0AA42Y4V0-F1
#
_entry.id   AF-A0AA42Y4V0-F1
#
_cell.length_a   1.000
_cell.length_b   1.000
_cell.length_c   1.000
_cell.angle_alpha   90.00
_cell.angle_beta   90.00
_cell.angle_gamma   90.00
#
_symmetry.space_group_name_H-M   'P 1'
#
loop_
_entity.id
_entity.type
_entity.pdbx_description
1 polymer ?
#
loop_
_entity_poly.entity_id
_entity_poly.type
_entity_poly.pdbx_seq_one_letter_code
_entity_poly.pdbx_strand_id
1 'polypeptide(L)'
;MKAPWLVAAAILALATPYPVAAQGPSASKLPDLSGTWQADSPDGPITVIVRPDSSASFGDEIVRWRIASDTVYLAIGGEWLAYNFSLRNGTLTLSGGDLEEPIALARIGPPTPRPEGTAVPPVPGTPPAAAGGVLAGS
;
A
#
# COMPACT_ATOMS: atom_id res chain seq x y z
N MET A 1 -78.54 7.65 -15.83
CA MET A 1 -78.85 9.08 -15.59
C MET A 1 -77.56 9.78 -15.15
N LYS A 2 -77.15 10.81 -15.91
CA LYS A 2 -76.45 12.06 -15.54
C LYS A 2 -75.45 12.05 -14.35
N ALA A 3 -74.16 12.08 -14.73
CA ALA A 3 -73.12 13.08 -14.40
C ALA A 3 -72.60 13.28 -12.96
N PRO A 4 -71.36 13.83 -12.83
CA PRO A 4 -70.34 13.43 -11.85
C PRO A 4 -69.99 14.54 -10.84
N TRP A 5 -69.13 14.22 -9.87
CA TRP A 5 -68.31 15.24 -9.19
C TRP A 5 -66.94 14.65 -8.81
N LEU A 6 -65.89 15.40 -9.13
CA LEU A 6 -64.53 15.24 -8.62
C LEU A 6 -64.43 16.08 -7.35
N VAL A 7 -63.85 15.55 -6.27
CA VAL A 7 -63.00 16.35 -5.36
C VAL A 7 -61.87 15.48 -4.83
N ALA A 8 -60.65 15.98 -5.03
CA ALA A 8 -59.38 15.47 -4.55
C ALA A 8 -59.05 15.95 -3.13
N ALA A 9 -58.15 15.23 -2.44
CA ALA A 9 -57.21 15.65 -1.38
C ALA A 9 -57.01 14.49 -0.40
N ALA A 10 -55.86 14.21 0.21
CA ALA A 10 -54.49 14.64 0.07
C ALA A 10 -53.68 13.58 0.84
N ILE A 11 -52.71 12.90 0.22
CA ILE A 11 -51.84 11.97 0.94
C ILE A 11 -50.66 12.78 1.47
N LEU A 12 -50.67 13.06 2.78
CA LEU A 12 -49.55 13.63 3.50
C LEU A 12 -48.53 12.51 3.75
N ALA A 13 -47.53 12.39 2.87
CA ALA A 13 -46.42 11.47 3.04
C ALA A 13 -45.46 12.03 4.10
N LEU A 14 -45.49 11.46 5.31
CA LEU A 14 -44.48 11.66 6.35
C LEU A 14 -43.15 11.03 5.88
N ALA A 15 -42.24 11.86 5.37
CA ALA A 15 -40.89 11.45 5.04
C ALA A 15 -40.03 11.38 6.32
N THR A 16 -39.75 10.18 6.81
CA THR A 16 -38.72 9.94 7.83
C THR A 16 -37.35 9.97 7.14
N PRO A 17 -36.41 10.88 7.49
CA PRO A 17 -35.06 10.81 6.97
C PRO A 17 -34.33 9.63 7.62
N TYR A 18 -34.05 8.59 6.83
CA TYR A 18 -33.11 7.55 7.23
C TYR A 18 -31.71 8.17 7.25
N PRO A 19 -30.94 8.10 8.35
CA PRO A 19 -29.53 8.44 8.31
C PRO A 19 -28.85 7.40 7.42
N VAL A 20 -28.49 7.81 6.21
CA VAL A 20 -27.54 7.06 5.39
C VAL A 20 -26.22 7.11 6.15
N ALA A 21 -25.89 6.02 6.84
CA ALA A 21 -24.55 5.83 7.35
C ALA A 21 -23.62 5.84 6.13
N ALA A 22 -22.92 6.96 5.94
CA ALA A 22 -21.84 7.06 4.98
C ALA A 22 -20.81 5.99 5.36
N GLN A 23 -20.83 4.88 4.66
CA GLN A 23 -19.68 3.98 4.58
C GLN A 23 -18.60 4.78 3.86
N GLY A 24 -17.83 5.57 4.63
CA GLY A 24 -16.62 6.18 4.11
C GLY A 24 -15.77 5.08 3.48
N PRO A 25 -15.02 5.37 2.40
CA PRO A 25 -14.18 4.37 1.76
C PRO A 25 -13.35 3.74 2.86
N SER A 26 -13.51 2.43 3.07
CA SER A 26 -12.57 1.65 3.87
C SER A 26 -11.21 2.04 3.32
N ALA A 27 -10.42 2.79 4.09
CA ALA A 27 -9.06 3.08 3.73
C ALA A 27 -8.42 1.71 3.52
N SER A 28 -8.20 1.32 2.27
CA SER A 28 -7.59 0.05 1.93
C SER A 28 -6.31 0.01 2.73
N LYS A 29 -6.28 -0.81 3.78
CA LYS A 29 -5.10 -0.96 4.63
C LYS A 29 -3.98 -1.34 3.68
N LEU A 30 -3.00 -0.44 3.53
CA LEU A 30 -1.82 -0.71 2.72
C LEU A 30 -1.24 -2.06 3.17
N PRO A 31 -0.79 -2.91 2.22
CA PRO A 31 -0.22 -4.20 2.57
C PRO A 31 0.90 -4.03 3.59
N ASP A 32 0.84 -4.78 4.70
CA ASP A 32 1.89 -4.74 5.71
C ASP A 32 3.07 -5.58 5.24
N LEU A 33 4.06 -4.93 4.64
CA LEU A 33 5.31 -5.56 4.22
C LEU A 33 6.29 -5.76 5.39
N SER A 34 5.99 -5.25 6.59
CA SER A 34 6.87 -5.35 7.75
C SER A 34 7.11 -6.81 8.13
N GLY A 35 8.37 -7.23 8.26
CA GLY A 35 8.74 -8.62 8.48
C GLY A 35 10.22 -8.89 8.23
N THR A 36 10.67 -10.06 8.66
CA THR A 36 11.92 -10.65 8.17
C THR A 36 11.58 -11.63 7.05
N TRP A 37 12.23 -11.44 5.92
CA TRP A 37 11.99 -12.11 4.65
C TRP A 37 13.27 -12.82 4.20
N GLN A 38 13.13 -13.96 3.54
CA GLN A 38 14.25 -14.71 2.99
C GLN A 38 13.96 -15.10 1.54
N ALA A 39 14.93 -14.90 0.66
CA ALA A 39 14.92 -15.40 -0.71
C ALA A 39 16.07 -16.39 -0.90
N ASP A 40 15.86 -17.40 -1.73
CA ASP A 40 16.96 -18.23 -2.23
C ASP A 40 17.64 -17.53 -3.41
N SER A 41 18.97 -17.49 -3.40
CA SER A 41 19.80 -16.96 -4.48
C SER A 41 20.94 -17.95 -4.77
N PRO A 42 21.51 -17.98 -5.99
CA PRO A 42 22.66 -18.81 -6.31
C PRO A 42 23.85 -18.65 -5.35
N ASP A 43 24.04 -17.46 -4.80
CA ASP A 43 25.12 -17.14 -3.85
C ASP A 43 24.77 -17.48 -2.38
N GLY A 44 23.57 -18.01 -2.13
CA GLY A 44 23.06 -18.35 -0.81
C GLY A 44 21.78 -17.58 -0.43
N PRO A 45 21.16 -17.91 0.72
CA PRO A 45 19.93 -17.27 1.13
C PRO A 45 20.16 -15.79 1.46
N ILE A 46 19.33 -14.92 0.88
CA ILE A 46 19.35 -13.48 1.11
C ILE A 46 18.27 -13.15 2.15
N THR A 47 18.66 -12.47 3.23
CA THR A 47 17.72 -12.00 4.27
C THR A 47 17.43 -10.51 4.10
N VAL A 48 16.14 -10.17 4.12
CA VAL A 48 15.64 -8.79 4.06
C VAL A 48 14.76 -8.50 5.27
N ILE A 49 15.08 -7.44 6.01
CA ILE A 49 14.30 -7.03 7.19
C ILE A 49 13.57 -5.74 6.85
N VAL A 50 12.25 -5.79 6.68
CA VAL A 50 11.41 -4.63 6.37
C VAL A 50 10.77 -4.13 7.66
N ARG A 51 11.03 -2.87 8.03
CA ARG A 51 10.58 -2.30 9.30
C ARG A 51 9.46 -1.26 9.08
N PRO A 52 8.53 -1.11 10.04
CA PRO A 52 7.42 -0.16 9.93
C PRO A 52 7.84 1.32 9.95
N ASP A 53 9.09 1.63 10.32
CA ASP A 53 9.66 2.98 10.32
C ASP A 53 10.12 3.47 8.93
N SER A 54 9.73 2.76 7.86
CA SER A 54 10.15 3.00 6.47
C SER A 54 11.65 2.75 6.22
N SER A 55 12.30 1.93 7.05
CA SER A 55 13.63 1.39 6.80
C SER A 55 13.57 -0.10 6.45
N ALA A 56 14.49 -0.57 5.63
CA ALA A 56 14.71 -1.98 5.38
C ALA A 56 16.21 -2.29 5.48
N SER A 57 16.56 -3.52 5.87
CA SER A 57 17.93 -4.02 5.81
C SER A 57 18.05 -5.10 4.75
N PHE A 58 19.10 -5.02 3.94
CA PHE A 58 19.48 -6.01 2.94
C PHE A 58 20.95 -6.38 3.18
N GLY A 59 21.20 -7.55 3.76
CA GLY A 59 22.53 -7.85 4.31
C GLY A 59 22.96 -6.79 5.33
N ASP A 60 24.13 -6.17 5.11
CA ASP A 60 24.67 -5.08 5.93
C ASP A 60 24.16 -3.68 5.53
N GLU A 61 23.44 -3.55 4.41
CA GLU A 61 22.92 -2.27 3.94
C GLU A 61 21.57 -1.95 4.60
N ILE A 62 21.36 -0.67 4.92
CA ILE A 62 20.07 -0.15 5.36
C ILE A 62 19.59 0.82 4.29
N VAL A 63 18.38 0.60 3.80
CA VAL A 63 17.74 1.41 2.76
C VAL A 63 16.43 1.99 3.30
N ARG A 64 15.89 2.97 2.58
CA ARG A 64 14.50 3.39 2.80
C ARG A 64 13.56 2.65 1.89
N TRP A 65 12.31 2.49 2.33
CA TRP A 65 11.25 2.00 1.48
C TRP A 65 9.95 2.79 1.63
N ARG A 66 9.11 2.76 0.59
CA ARG A 66 7.74 3.29 0.58
C ARG A 66 6.84 2.37 -0.25
N ILE A 67 5.56 2.29 0.10
CA ILE A 67 4.54 1.66 -0.75
C ILE A 67 3.66 2.76 -1.34
N ALA A 68 3.33 2.60 -2.61
CA ALA A 68 2.20 3.29 -3.20
C ALA A 68 1.47 2.32 -4.15
N SER A 69 0.18 2.09 -3.88
CA SER A 69 -0.63 1.06 -4.56
C SER A 69 0.01 -0.33 -4.48
N ASP A 70 0.36 -0.91 -5.63
CA ASP A 70 1.04 -2.21 -5.82
C ASP A 70 2.55 -2.07 -6.12
N THR A 71 3.11 -0.87 -5.91
CA THR A 71 4.53 -0.58 -6.10
C THR A 71 5.22 -0.36 -4.75
N VAL A 72 6.38 -0.98 -4.57
CA VAL A 72 7.32 -0.68 -3.50
C VAL A 72 8.49 0.11 -4.11
N TYR A 73 8.81 1.24 -3.49
CA TYR A 73 9.96 2.06 -3.83
C TYR A 73 11.07 1.78 -2.83
N LEU A 74 12.28 1.46 -3.32
CA LEU A 74 13.49 1.31 -2.51
C LEU A 74 14.45 2.45 -2.80
N ALA A 75 15.02 3.05 -1.75
CA ALA A 75 16.03 4.09 -1.88
C ALA A 75 17.42 3.46 -1.91
N ILE A 76 17.98 3.28 -3.10
CA ILE A 76 19.31 2.70 -3.30
C ILE A 76 20.16 3.74 -4.03
N GLY A 77 21.40 3.97 -3.57
CA GLY A 77 22.29 4.97 -4.19
C GLY A 77 21.80 6.42 -4.13
N GLY A 78 20.77 6.72 -3.33
CA GLY A 78 20.14 8.05 -3.26
C GLY A 78 19.00 8.27 -4.24
N GLU A 79 18.58 7.23 -4.97
CA GLU A 79 17.46 7.28 -5.93
C GLU A 79 16.35 6.31 -5.53
N TRP A 80 15.12 6.59 -5.95
CA TRP A 80 14.00 5.66 -5.78
C TRP A 80 13.90 4.70 -6.95
N LEU A 81 14.11 3.42 -6.66
CA LEU A 81 13.84 2.32 -7.58
C LEU A 81 12.44 1.77 -7.31
N ALA A 82 11.65 1.60 -8.36
CA ALA A 82 10.27 1.13 -8.27
C ALA A 82 10.20 -0.36 -8.65
N TYR A 83 9.56 -1.15 -7.79
CA TYR A 83 9.28 -2.57 -8.03
C TYR A 83 7.81 -2.82 -7.82
N ASN A 84 7.21 -3.62 -8.69
CA ASN A 84 5.89 -4.18 -8.44
C ASN A 84 6.01 -5.22 -7.34
N PHE A 85 5.01 -5.30 -6.47
CA PHE A 85 4.97 -6.33 -5.44
C PHE A 85 3.62 -7.02 -5.36
N SER A 86 3.66 -8.28 -4.94
CA SER A 86 2.47 -9.01 -4.50
C SER A 86 2.73 -9.71 -3.18
N LEU A 87 1.74 -9.69 -2.28
CA LEU A 87 1.81 -10.35 -0.99
C LEU A 87 0.71 -11.42 -0.91
N ARG A 88 1.10 -12.69 -0.86
CA ARG A 88 0.19 -13.85 -0.83
C ARG A 88 0.72 -14.91 0.14
N ASN A 89 -0.11 -15.35 1.08
CA ASN A 89 0.20 -16.47 2.00
C ASN A 89 1.57 -16.38 2.72
N GLY A 90 2.02 -15.17 3.07
CA GLY A 90 3.33 -14.98 3.71
C GLY A 90 4.52 -15.00 2.73
N THR A 91 4.26 -14.98 1.44
CA THR A 91 5.26 -14.80 0.37
C THR A 91 5.12 -13.42 -0.25
N LEU A 92 6.21 -12.66 -0.28
CA LEU A 92 6.36 -11.40 -0.98
C LEU A 92 7.05 -11.68 -2.31
N THR A 93 6.39 -11.39 -3.43
CA THR A 93 7.03 -11.45 -4.75
C THR A 93 7.30 -10.05 -5.24
N LEU A 94 8.55 -9.76 -5.60
CA LEU A 94 8.95 -8.51 -6.25
C LEU A 94 9.26 -8.76 -7.72
N SER A 95 8.91 -7.81 -8.59
CA SER A 95 9.18 -7.87 -10.02
C SER A 95 9.35 -6.48 -10.64
N GLY A 96 9.89 -6.42 -11.85
CA GLY A 96 10.16 -5.17 -12.55
C GLY A 96 11.38 -4.44 -12.00
N GLY A 97 11.46 -3.13 -12.22
CA GLY A 97 12.64 -2.33 -11.87
C GLY A 97 13.87 -2.82 -12.62
N ASP A 98 14.93 -3.16 -11.87
CA ASP A 98 16.16 -3.78 -12.37
C ASP A 98 16.18 -5.31 -12.32
N LEU A 99 15.11 -5.96 -11.86
CA LEU A 99 15.04 -7.42 -11.78
C LEU A 99 14.76 -8.03 -13.16
N GLU A 100 15.67 -8.88 -13.64
CA GLU A 100 15.46 -9.68 -14.85
C GLU A 100 14.32 -10.71 -14.67
N GLU A 101 14.26 -11.33 -13.49
CA GLU A 101 13.23 -12.29 -13.10
C GLU A 101 12.58 -11.92 -11.77
N PRO A 102 11.29 -12.23 -11.56
CA PRO A 102 10.64 -12.01 -10.27
C PRO A 102 11.35 -12.77 -9.14
N ILE A 103 11.57 -12.11 -8.01
CA ILE A 103 12.12 -12.72 -6.80
C ILE A 103 11.01 -12.97 -5.79
N ALA A 104 10.97 -14.19 -5.24
CA ALA A 104 10.04 -14.56 -4.18
C ALA A 104 10.77 -14.61 -2.83
N LEU A 105 10.26 -13.87 -1.86
CA LEU A 105 10.74 -13.86 -0.49
C LEU A 105 9.70 -14.49 0.45
N ALA A 106 10.09 -15.49 1.21
CA ALA A 106 9.26 -16.10 2.25
C ALA A 106 9.40 -15.32 3.57
N ARG A 107 8.29 -15.03 4.24
CA ARG A 107 8.32 -14.42 5.58
C ARG A 107 8.76 -15.45 6.61
N ILE A 108 9.91 -15.22 7.23
CA ILE A 108 10.50 -16.12 8.25
C ILE A 108 10.31 -15.62 9.68
N GLY A 109 9.82 -14.40 9.87
CA GLY A 109 9.54 -13.89 11.22
C GLY A 109 9.13 -12.41 11.28
N PRO A 110 8.94 -11.88 12.51
CA PRO A 110 8.79 -10.44 12.72
C PRO A 110 10.07 -9.69 12.33
N PRO A 111 9.98 -8.38 12.03
CA PRO A 111 11.17 -7.60 11.70
C PRO A 111 12.02 -7.34 12.93
N THR A 112 13.32 -7.65 12.86
CA THR A 112 14.26 -7.28 13.92
C THR A 112 14.41 -5.76 13.96
N PRO A 113 14.29 -5.12 15.15
CA PRO A 113 14.54 -3.69 15.30
C PRO A 113 15.92 -3.32 14.78
N ARG A 114 16.03 -2.11 14.23
CA ARG A 114 17.33 -1.52 13.90
C ARG A 114 18.10 -1.27 15.22
N PRO A 115 19.42 -1.54 15.28
CA PRO A 115 20.21 -1.19 16.44
C PRO A 115 20.05 0.29 16.80
N GLU A 116 19.97 0.59 18.09
CA GLU A 116 19.86 1.96 18.56
C GLU A 116 21.08 2.78 18.09
N GLY A 117 20.83 3.96 17.52
CA GLY A 117 21.88 4.84 17.01
C GLY A 117 22.28 4.62 15.54
N THR A 118 21.83 3.56 14.87
CA THR A 118 22.06 3.44 13.42
C THR A 118 21.13 4.40 12.68
N ALA A 119 21.67 5.34 11.88
CA ALA A 119 20.84 6.26 11.11
C ALA A 119 20.09 5.54 9.98
N VAL A 120 18.81 5.89 9.75
CA VAL A 120 18.18 5.58 8.46
C VAL A 120 18.81 6.52 7.45
N PRO A 121 19.17 6.05 6.24
CA PRO A 121 19.56 6.95 5.17
C PRO A 121 18.53 8.09 4.98
N PRO A 122 18.98 9.28 4.58
CA PRO A 122 18.07 10.36 4.25
C PRO A 122 17.07 9.90 3.19
N VAL A 123 15.85 10.42 3.25
CA VAL A 123 14.90 10.24 2.15
C VAL A 123 15.54 10.88 0.93
N PRO A 124 15.62 10.19 -0.23
CA PRO A 124 15.73 10.89 -1.50
C PRO A 124 14.58 11.92 -1.63
N GLY A 125 14.52 12.68 -2.71
CA GLY A 125 13.34 13.50 -2.99
C GLY A 125 12.02 12.71 -2.91
N THR A 126 10.87 13.34 -3.05
CA THR A 126 9.59 12.61 -3.02
C THR A 126 9.60 11.46 -4.05
N PRO A 127 9.24 10.21 -3.67
CA PRO A 127 9.09 9.14 -4.66
C PRO A 127 8.14 9.59 -5.76
N PRO A 128 8.30 9.13 -7.02
CA PRO A 128 7.31 9.37 -8.04
C PRO A 128 5.94 8.99 -7.50
N ALA A 129 4.97 9.90 -7.60
CA ALA A 129 3.62 9.60 -7.16
C ALA A 129 3.17 8.30 -7.85
N ALA A 130 2.65 7.32 -7.08
CA ALA A 130 1.86 6.28 -7.70
C ALA A 130 0.83 6.99 -8.58
N ALA A 131 0.70 6.56 -9.83
CA ALA A 131 -0.22 7.15 -10.79
C ALA A 131 -1.67 7.01 -10.27
N GLY A 132 -2.06 7.94 -9.40
CA GLY A 132 -3.37 8.15 -8.83
C GLY A 132 -3.64 9.63 -9.05
N GLY A 133 -4.42 9.91 -10.09
CA GLY A 133 -4.53 11.23 -10.69
C GLY A 133 -4.79 12.35 -9.70
N VAL A 134 -4.04 13.43 -9.86
CA VAL A 134 -4.48 14.77 -9.51
C VAL A 134 -4.28 15.66 -10.73
N LEU A 135 -5.29 15.66 -11.60
CA LEU A 135 -5.61 16.86 -12.37
C LEU A 135 -6.11 17.89 -11.36
N ALA A 136 -5.20 18.58 -10.69
CA ALA A 136 -5.52 19.81 -9.99
C ALA A 136 -5.51 20.93 -11.03
N GLY A 137 -6.65 21.14 -11.67
CA GLY A 137 -6.93 22.39 -12.35
C GLY A 137 -7.08 23.50 -11.31
N SER A 138 -6.45 24.64 -11.57
CA SER A 138 -6.86 25.98 -11.16
C SER A 138 -6.13 26.98 -12.04
#